data_AF-A0A6A5TPB4-F1
#
_entry.id   AF-A0A6A5TPB4-F1
#
_cell.length_a   1.000
_cell.length_b   1.000
_cell.length_c   1.000
_cell.angle_alpha   90.00
_cell.angle_beta   90.00
_cell.angle_gamma   90.00
#
_symmetry.space_group_name_H-M   'P 1'
#
loop_
_entity.id
_entity.type
_entity.pdbx_description
1 polymer ?
#
loop_
_entity_poly.entity_id
_entity_poly.type
_entity_poly.pdbx_seq_one_letter_code
_entity_poly.pdbx_strand_id
1 'polypeptide(L)'
;LSQTLHQLQVQNELLHHENSGLRDALTAKKQRKNAGKPLDLQREEEYHGGATFWSPSKFERAREREIEKQHQEEQERLAKLNRKELQAAAKLLKEQEKEERRVARERAKEVRDRMKAEQVAAQDARKAAQNTRQASTITQRGKRKASK
;
A
#
# COMPACT_ATOMS: atom_id res chain seq x y z
N LEU A 1 39.86 34.63 -16.33
CA LEU A 1 39.45 33.36 -16.98
C LEU A 1 40.41 32.20 -16.67
N SER A 2 41.73 32.37 -16.80
CA SER A 2 42.71 31.32 -16.45
C SER A 2 42.71 30.94 -14.96
N GLN A 3 42.64 31.93 -14.06
CA GLN A 3 42.64 31.70 -12.61
C GLN A 3 41.40 30.95 -12.12
N THR A 4 40.22 31.29 -12.65
CA THR A 4 38.96 30.63 -12.30
C THR A 4 38.93 29.19 -12.81
N LEU A 5 39.48 28.94 -14.01
CA LEU A 5 39.61 27.59 -14.57
C LEU A 5 40.56 26.73 -13.71
N HIS A 6 41.71 27.30 -13.33
CA HIS A 6 42.67 26.63 -12.46
C HIS A 6 42.08 26.31 -11.08
N GLN A 7 41.35 27.25 -10.47
CA GLN A 7 40.67 27.02 -9.19
C GLN A 7 39.63 25.90 -9.27
N LEU A 8 38.84 25.85 -10.35
CA LEU A 8 37.86 24.78 -10.55
C LEU A 8 38.54 23.42 -10.77
N GLN A 9 39.66 23.39 -11.50
CA GLN A 9 40.43 22.16 -11.68
C GLN A 9 40.95 21.62 -10.34
N VAL A 10 41.56 22.47 -9.52
CA VAL A 10 42.08 22.09 -8.19
C VAL A 10 40.95 21.59 -7.28
N GLN A 11 39.78 22.26 -7.28
CA GLN A 11 38.63 21.80 -6.50
C GLN A 11 38.12 20.44 -6.98
N ASN A 12 38.10 20.20 -8.29
CA ASN A 12 37.64 18.94 -8.85
C ASN A 12 38.59 17.79 -8.49
N GLU A 13 39.91 18.01 -8.60
CA GLU A 13 40.93 17.06 -8.17
C GLU A 13 40.80 16.73 -6.68
N LEU A 14 40.60 17.73 -5.83
CA LEU A 14 40.40 17.54 -4.39
C LEU A 14 39.14 16.71 -4.09
N LEU A 15 38.02 17.02 -4.75
CA LEU A 15 36.78 16.25 -4.64
C LEU A 15 36.95 14.80 -5.14
N HIS A 16 37.78 14.58 -6.17
CA HIS A 16 38.09 13.25 -6.65
C HIS A 16 38.89 12.44 -5.63
N HIS A 17 39.90 13.05 -5.01
CA HIS A 17 40.70 12.42 -3.96
C HIS A 17 39.88 12.13 -2.70
N GLU A 18 38.98 13.04 -2.31
CA GLU A 18 38.05 12.79 -1.21
C GLU A 18 37.10 11.63 -1.52
N ASN A 19 36.52 11.61 -2.74
CA ASN A 19 35.68 10.50 -3.16
C ASN A 19 36.43 9.17 -3.20
N SER A 20 37.69 9.14 -3.68
CA SER A 20 38.49 7.92 -3.65
C SER A 20 38.79 7.50 -2.21
N GLY A 21 39.21 8.41 -1.34
CA GLY A 21 39.48 8.13 0.07
C GLY A 21 38.24 7.63 0.82
N LEU A 22 37.06 8.18 0.54
CA LEU A 22 35.79 7.71 1.10
C LEU A 22 35.44 6.29 0.61
N ARG A 23 35.68 6.00 -0.67
CA ARG A 23 35.49 4.65 -1.21
C ARG A 23 36.44 3.65 -0.56
N ASP A 24 37.71 4.00 -0.39
CA ASP A 24 38.72 3.15 0.26
C ASP A 24 38.42 2.93 1.74
N ALA A 25 38.00 3.98 2.46
CA ALA A 25 37.55 3.85 3.84
C ALA A 25 36.33 2.91 3.94
N LEU A 26 35.39 3.00 3.00
CA LEU A 26 34.22 2.14 2.95
C LEU A 26 34.59 0.67 2.65
N THR A 27 35.49 0.42 1.71
CA THR A 27 35.96 -0.95 1.41
C THR A 27 36.73 -1.54 2.58
N ALA A 28 37.64 -0.79 3.20
CA ALA A 28 38.36 -1.22 4.40
C ALA A 28 37.39 -1.53 5.55
N LYS A 29 36.35 -0.70 5.75
CA LYS A 29 35.31 -0.95 6.76
C LYS A 29 34.50 -2.21 6.47
N LYS A 30 34.14 -2.46 5.20
CA LYS A 30 33.46 -3.70 4.78
C LYS A 30 34.35 -4.92 5.02
N GLN A 31 35.62 -4.85 4.66
CA GLN A 31 36.59 -5.92 4.90
C GLN A 31 36.74 -6.22 6.39
N ARG A 32 36.89 -5.20 7.25
CA ARG A 32 36.93 -5.37 8.72
C ARG A 32 35.66 -6.03 9.27
N LYS A 33 34.48 -5.66 8.78
CA LYS A 33 33.20 -6.28 9.19
C LYS A 33 33.11 -7.76 8.78
N ASN A 34 33.72 -8.12 7.65
CA ASN A 34 33.71 -9.49 7.14
C ASN A 34 34.82 -10.36 7.74
N ALA A 35 35.93 -9.77 8.19
CA ALA A 35 37.07 -10.48 8.78
C ALA A 35 36.71 -11.26 10.06
N GLY A 36 35.65 -10.85 10.77
CA GLY A 36 35.17 -11.53 11.98
C GLY A 36 34.11 -12.61 11.73
N LYS A 37 33.69 -12.85 10.49
CA LYS A 37 32.71 -13.90 10.19
C LYS A 37 33.45 -15.22 9.93
N PRO A 38 33.39 -16.20 10.85
CA PRO A 38 33.99 -17.49 10.61
C PRO A 38 33.24 -18.19 9.48
N LEU A 39 33.99 -18.71 8.50
CA LEU A 39 33.45 -19.53 7.44
C LEU A 39 32.98 -20.86 8.04
N ASP A 40 31.73 -21.25 7.79
CA ASP A 40 31.17 -22.47 8.35
C ASP A 40 31.66 -23.72 7.59
N LEU A 41 32.78 -24.27 8.07
CA LEU A 41 33.33 -25.54 7.64
C LEU A 41 32.62 -26.68 8.39
N GLN A 42 31.52 -27.16 7.82
CA GLN A 42 30.80 -28.32 8.36
C GLN A 42 31.71 -29.54 8.54
N ARG A 43 31.72 -30.09 9.76
CA ARG A 43 32.44 -31.32 10.13
C ARG A 43 31.52 -32.52 9.82
N GLU A 44 32.03 -33.49 9.06
CA GLU A 44 31.36 -34.81 8.93
C GLU A 44 31.47 -35.53 10.29
N GLU A 45 30.41 -36.19 10.73
CA GLU A 45 30.16 -36.62 12.12
C GLU A 45 31.19 -37.60 12.74
N GLU A 46 32.22 -38.02 12.01
CA GLU A 46 33.27 -38.90 12.52
C GLU A 46 34.17 -38.20 13.54
N TYR A 47 33.84 -38.43 14.81
CA TYR A 47 34.53 -37.93 15.98
C TYR A 47 35.91 -38.59 16.14
N HIS A 48 36.96 -37.88 15.77
CA HIS A 48 38.32 -38.16 16.21
C HIS A 48 38.87 -36.90 16.87
N GLY A 49 39.10 -36.95 18.19
CA GLY A 49 39.51 -35.81 19.04
C GLY A 49 40.94 -35.30 18.77
N GLY A 50 41.28 -35.03 17.51
CA GLY A 50 42.59 -34.54 17.06
C GLY A 50 42.47 -33.31 16.16
N ALA A 51 43.61 -32.81 15.67
CA ALA A 51 43.66 -31.69 14.72
C ALA A 51 42.98 -32.05 13.40
N THR A 52 41.97 -31.29 12.99
CA THR A 52 41.27 -31.48 11.71
C THR A 52 42.02 -30.74 10.60
N PHE A 53 42.57 -31.49 9.63
CA PHE A 53 43.12 -30.90 8.42
C PHE A 53 42.01 -30.66 7.39
N TRP A 54 41.89 -29.43 6.90
CA TRP A 54 40.87 -29.06 5.91
C TRP A 54 41.50 -29.03 4.51
N SER A 55 40.87 -29.70 3.56
CA SER A 55 41.25 -29.59 2.15
C SER A 55 40.79 -28.23 1.57
N PRO A 56 41.51 -27.66 0.59
CA PRO A 56 41.11 -26.40 -0.08
C PRO A 56 39.67 -26.43 -0.62
N SER A 57 39.22 -27.57 -1.16
CA SER A 57 37.84 -27.73 -1.68
C SER A 57 36.76 -27.53 -0.60
N LYS A 58 37.04 -27.82 0.69
CA LYS A 58 36.08 -27.57 1.78
C LYS A 58 35.84 -26.08 2.01
N PHE A 59 36.86 -25.23 1.78
CA PHE A 59 36.71 -23.78 1.85
C PHE A 59 35.85 -23.24 0.71
N GLU A 60 36.05 -23.74 -0.51
CA GLU A 60 35.24 -23.35 -1.67
C GLU A 60 33.77 -23.68 -1.47
N ARG A 61 33.45 -24.92 -1.05
CA ARG A 61 32.08 -25.33 -0.74
C ARG A 61 31.43 -24.48 0.36
N ALA A 62 32.18 -24.12 1.40
CA ALA A 62 31.65 -23.26 2.45
C ALA A 62 31.38 -21.83 1.95
N ARG A 63 32.23 -21.28 1.06
CA ARG A 63 32.00 -19.98 0.42
C ARG A 63 30.78 -20.00 -0.49
N GLU A 64 30.62 -21.04 -1.29
CA GLU A 64 29.45 -21.23 -2.16
C GLU A 64 28.15 -21.20 -1.34
N ARG A 65 28.11 -21.94 -0.22
CA ARG A 65 26.95 -21.91 0.70
C ARG A 65 26.68 -20.54 1.29
N GLU A 66 27.72 -19.80 1.68
CA GLU A 66 27.52 -18.43 2.18
C GLU A 66 26.95 -17.49 1.11
N ILE A 67 27.40 -17.61 -0.13
CA ILE A 67 26.89 -16.83 -1.27
C ILE A 67 25.43 -17.20 -1.53
N GLU A 68 25.10 -18.48 -1.58
CA GLU A 68 23.74 -18.97 -1.75
C GLU A 68 22.82 -18.47 -0.63
N LYS A 69 23.27 -18.55 0.62
CA LYS A 69 22.52 -18.06 1.78
C LYS A 69 22.29 -16.55 1.70
N GLN A 70 23.31 -15.77 1.35
CA GLN A 70 23.18 -14.31 1.18
C GLN A 70 22.18 -13.99 0.06
N HIS A 71 22.27 -14.70 -1.06
CA HIS A 71 21.36 -14.52 -2.17
C HIS A 71 19.91 -14.85 -1.79
N GLN A 72 19.70 -15.96 -1.07
CA GLN A 72 18.39 -16.33 -0.53
C GLN A 72 17.85 -15.28 0.45
N GLU A 73 18.67 -14.81 1.39
CA GLU A 73 18.29 -13.74 2.33
C GLU A 73 17.90 -12.44 1.61
N GLU A 74 18.61 -12.06 0.55
CA GLU A 74 18.30 -10.91 -0.28
C GLU A 74 16.97 -11.11 -1.03
N GLN A 75 16.78 -12.26 -1.68
CA GLN A 75 15.51 -12.59 -2.35
C GLN A 75 14.33 -12.59 -1.37
N GLU A 76 14.48 -13.17 -0.19
CA GLU A 76 13.46 -13.14 0.85
C GLU A 76 13.14 -11.71 1.30
N ARG A 77 14.17 -10.86 1.44
CA ARG A 77 13.98 -9.47 1.84
C ARG A 77 13.20 -8.71 0.78
N LEU A 78 13.53 -8.89 -0.49
CA LEU A 78 12.79 -8.33 -1.62
C LEU A 78 11.34 -8.85 -1.65
N ALA A 79 11.14 -10.15 -1.48
CA ALA A 79 9.81 -10.76 -1.42
C ALA A 79 8.96 -10.21 -0.25
N LYS A 80 9.57 -10.00 0.93
CA LYS A 80 8.91 -9.38 2.08
C LYS A 80 8.49 -7.94 1.81
N LEU A 81 9.30 -7.16 1.08
CA LEU A 81 8.93 -5.79 0.67
C LEU A 81 7.77 -5.83 -0.33
N ASN A 82 7.88 -6.60 -1.40
CA ASN A 82 6.81 -6.75 -2.41
C ASN A 82 5.49 -7.21 -1.76
N ARG A 83 5.55 -8.15 -0.81
CA ARG A 83 4.38 -8.62 -0.07
C ARG A 83 3.73 -7.48 0.74
N LYS A 84 4.53 -6.63 1.39
CA LYS A 84 4.01 -5.48 2.14
C LYS A 84 3.35 -4.46 1.21
N GLU A 85 3.93 -4.21 0.05
CA GLU A 85 3.36 -3.31 -0.96
C GLU A 85 2.02 -3.82 -1.49
N LEU A 86 1.96 -5.11 -1.86
CA LEU A 86 0.71 -5.75 -2.30
C LEU A 86 -0.37 -5.72 -1.20
N GLN A 87 0.01 -5.95 0.05
CA GLN A 87 -0.92 -5.87 1.18
C GLN A 87 -1.45 -4.45 1.40
N ALA A 88 -0.58 -3.43 1.28
CA ALA A 88 -1.00 -2.03 1.38
C ALA A 88 -1.97 -1.67 0.25
N ALA A 89 -1.66 -2.06 -0.99
CA ALA A 89 -2.53 -1.83 -2.15
C ALA A 89 -3.90 -2.51 -1.99
N ALA A 90 -3.91 -3.79 -1.58
CA ALA A 90 -5.14 -4.54 -1.34
C ALA A 90 -6.00 -3.92 -0.22
N LYS A 91 -5.37 -3.40 0.83
CA LYS A 91 -6.08 -2.70 1.91
C LYS A 91 -6.73 -1.42 1.41
N LEU A 92 -6.05 -0.64 0.57
CA LEU A 92 -6.60 0.58 -0.02
C LEU A 92 -7.82 0.29 -0.90
N LEU A 93 -7.71 -0.71 -1.78
CA LEU A 93 -8.83 -1.13 -2.63
C LEU A 93 -10.04 -1.57 -1.79
N LYS A 94 -9.80 -2.36 -0.73
CA LYS A 94 -10.87 -2.81 0.16
C LYS A 94 -11.56 -1.66 0.91
N GLU A 95 -10.81 -0.63 1.30
CA GLU A 95 -11.39 0.54 1.95
C GLU A 95 -12.22 1.37 0.95
N GLN A 96 -11.74 1.52 -0.29
CA GLN A 96 -12.51 2.16 -1.37
C GLN A 96 -13.81 1.42 -1.65
N GLU A 97 -13.78 0.10 -1.83
CA GLU A 97 -14.99 -0.70 -2.02
C GLU A 97 -15.97 -0.58 -0.86
N LYS A 98 -15.46 -0.51 0.38
CA LYS A 98 -16.30 -0.35 1.57
C LYS A 98 -16.96 1.02 1.61
N GLU A 99 -16.24 2.07 1.24
CA GLU A 99 -16.78 3.42 1.18
C GLU A 99 -17.82 3.57 0.06
N GLU A 100 -17.55 3.02 -1.12
CA GLU A 100 -18.52 2.95 -2.22
C GLU A 100 -19.79 2.20 -1.80
N ARG A 101 -19.66 1.08 -1.07
CA ARG A 101 -20.81 0.35 -0.52
C ARG A 101 -21.59 1.18 0.51
N ARG A 102 -20.92 2.01 1.31
CA ARG A 102 -21.60 2.92 2.26
C ARG A 102 -22.38 3.99 1.52
N VAL A 103 -21.73 4.68 0.58
CA VAL A 103 -22.37 5.69 -0.27
C VAL A 103 -23.55 5.10 -1.05
N ALA A 104 -23.41 3.89 -1.61
CA ALA A 104 -24.50 3.20 -2.30
C ALA A 104 -25.70 2.93 -1.37
N ARG A 105 -25.45 2.54 -0.11
CA ARG A 105 -26.51 2.33 0.91
C ARG A 105 -27.20 3.64 1.28
N GLU A 106 -26.45 4.72 1.45
CA GLU A 106 -27.01 6.04 1.76
C GLU A 106 -27.87 6.54 0.61
N ARG A 107 -27.37 6.48 -0.63
CA ARG A 107 -28.16 6.83 -1.83
C ARG A 107 -29.43 5.98 -1.95
N ALA A 108 -29.35 4.67 -1.68
CA ALA A 108 -30.52 3.80 -1.70
C ALA A 108 -31.54 4.16 -0.61
N LYS A 109 -31.07 4.60 0.56
CA LYS A 109 -31.93 5.08 1.65
C LYS A 109 -32.61 6.39 1.26
N GLU A 110 -31.87 7.36 0.73
CA GLU A 110 -32.44 8.63 0.25
C GLU A 110 -33.50 8.42 -0.83
N VAL A 111 -33.25 7.55 -1.81
CA VAL A 111 -34.24 7.22 -2.84
C VAL A 111 -35.50 6.60 -2.21
N ARG A 112 -35.34 5.70 -1.25
CA ARG A 112 -36.46 5.09 -0.53
C ARG A 112 -37.27 6.12 0.26
N ASP A 113 -36.59 7.04 0.93
CA ASP A 113 -37.24 8.07 1.75
C ASP A 113 -37.95 9.10 0.86
N ARG A 114 -37.36 9.49 -0.28
CA ARG A 114 -38.02 10.32 -1.30
C ARG A 114 -39.25 9.65 -1.88
N MET A 115 -39.16 8.38 -2.27
CA MET A 115 -40.31 7.63 -2.79
C MET A 115 -41.44 7.56 -1.76
N LYS A 116 -41.13 7.33 -0.48
CA LYS A 116 -42.13 7.34 0.59
C LYS A 116 -42.76 8.74 0.76
N ALA A 117 -41.96 9.79 0.73
CA ALA A 117 -42.44 11.16 0.83
C ALA A 117 -43.36 11.53 -0.35
N GLU A 118 -42.99 11.15 -1.58
CA GLU A 118 -43.82 11.31 -2.77
C GLU A 118 -45.13 10.52 -2.68
N GLN A 119 -45.09 9.27 -2.19
CA GLN A 119 -46.30 8.48 -1.98
C GLN A 119 -47.22 9.13 -0.95
N VAL A 120 -46.70 9.62 0.17
CA VAL A 120 -47.49 10.33 1.18
C VAL A 120 -48.09 11.61 0.59
N ALA A 121 -47.28 12.42 -0.10
CA ALA A 121 -47.75 13.64 -0.76
C ALA A 121 -48.83 13.35 -1.82
N ALA A 122 -48.68 12.28 -2.60
CA ALA A 122 -49.69 11.86 -3.58
C ALA A 122 -50.99 11.41 -2.91
N GLN A 123 -50.91 10.68 -1.79
CA GLN A 123 -52.09 10.27 -1.02
C GLN A 123 -52.81 11.49 -0.43
N ASP A 124 -52.08 12.45 0.13
CA ASP A 124 -52.65 13.67 0.71
C ASP A 124 -53.27 14.57 -0.37
N ALA A 125 -52.60 14.72 -1.52
CA ALA A 125 -53.16 15.43 -2.67
C ALA A 125 -54.46 14.77 -3.18
N ARG A 126 -54.50 13.44 -3.21
CA ARG A 126 -55.72 12.68 -3.60
C ARG A 126 -56.86 12.90 -2.63
N LYS A 127 -56.59 12.87 -1.32
CA LYS A 127 -57.58 13.17 -0.27
C LYS A 127 -58.09 14.60 -0.39
N ALA A 128 -57.20 15.58 -0.57
CA ALA A 128 -57.57 16.98 -0.76
C ALA A 128 -58.45 17.18 -2.01
N ALA A 129 -58.10 16.54 -3.13
CA ALA A 129 -58.91 16.59 -4.36
C ALA A 129 -60.29 15.91 -4.21
N GLN A 130 -60.40 14.83 -3.44
CA GLN A 130 -61.71 14.25 -3.11
C GLN A 130 -62.55 15.18 -2.25
N ASN A 131 -61.96 15.79 -1.22
CA ASN A 131 -62.66 16.73 -0.35
C ASN A 131 -63.18 17.96 -1.11
N THR A 132 -62.39 18.54 -2.02
CA THR A 132 -62.84 19.68 -2.85
C THR A 132 -63.94 19.28 -3.83
N ARG A 133 -63.89 18.07 -4.40
CA ARG A 133 -64.98 17.52 -5.24
C ARG A 133 -66.27 17.33 -4.44
N GLN A 134 -66.18 16.78 -3.23
CA GLN A 134 -67.35 16.62 -2.37
C GLN A 134 -67.93 17.97 -1.94
N ALA A 135 -67.10 18.94 -1.55
CA ALA A 135 -67.52 20.29 -1.19
C ALA A 135 -68.19 21.04 -2.36
N SER A 136 -67.64 20.94 -3.57
CA SER A 136 -68.26 21.52 -4.78
C SER A 136 -69.59 20.83 -5.13
N THR A 137 -69.70 19.51 -4.92
CA THR A 137 -70.97 18.78 -5.14
C THR A 137 -72.06 19.18 -4.13
N ILE A 138 -71.71 19.34 -2.84
CA ILE A 138 -72.65 19.79 -1.80
C ILE A 138 -73.14 21.22 -2.09
N THR A 139 -72.25 22.14 -2.44
CA THR A 139 -72.63 23.52 -2.78
C THR A 139 -73.51 23.59 -4.04
N GLN A 140 -73.30 22.73 -5.04
CA GLN A 140 -74.19 22.62 -6.20
C GLN A 140 -75.56 22.02 -5.85
N ARG A 141 -75.64 21.01 -4.97
CA ARG A 141 -76.92 20.45 -4.49
C ARG A 141 -77.74 21.45 -3.69
N GLY A 142 -77.10 22.28 -2.85
CA GLY A 142 -77.77 23.35 -2.10
C GLY A 142 -78.42 24.42 -3.00
N LYS A 143 -77.81 24.72 -4.16
CA LYS A 143 -78.36 25.67 -5.14
C LYS A 143 -79.54 25.13 -5.96
N ARG A 144 -79.83 23.82 -5.93
CA ARG A 144 -80.94 23.18 -6.68
C ARG A 144 -82.27 23.12 -5.92
N LYS A 145 -82.34 23.65 -4.70
CA LYS A 145 -83.54 23.65 -3.83
C LYS A 145 -84.36 24.96 -3.88
N ALA A 146 -84.19 25.77 -4.93
CA ALA A 146 -85.03 26.94 -5.18
C ALA A 146 -85.64 26.83 -6.58
N SER A 147 -86.72 26.06 -6.73
CA SER A 147 -87.62 26.16 -7.88
C SER A 147 -88.94 25.46 -7.61
N LYS A 148 -89.99 26.29 -7.55
CA LYS A 148 -91.45 26.05 -7.66
C LYS A 148 -92.11 25.14 -6.64
#